data_AF-A0A1I2L805-F1
#
_entry.id   AF-A0A1I2L805-F1
#
_cell.length_a   1.000
_cell.length_b   1.000
_cell.length_c   1.000
_cell.angle_alpha   90.00
_cell.angle_beta   90.00
_cell.angle_gamma   90.00
#
_symmetry.space_group_name_H-M   'P 1'
#
loop_
_entity.id
_entity.type
_entity.pdbx_description
1 polymer ?
#
loop_
_entity_poly.entity_id
_entity_poly.type
_entity_poly.pdbx_seq_one_letter_code
_entity_poly.pdbx_strand_id
1 'polypeptide(L)'
;MDITGPGQHLDAISLIHAAITSFDEITTRHLDEVHPYVDEEGVIESSRARWEEVNARHAEEGNAHLVATMATLRCAFGTPAPGLPHTLVYRGTAEGAAPWLWIVTATSVDEADEILHSLPTFKEWADSERDWNNPDTEPRITLDRDRSGLGISDLRGSNDLRVEQAHRC
;
A
#
# COMPACT_ATOMS: atom_id res chain seq x y z
N MET A 1 -3.09 -20.26 12.83
CA MET A 1 -1.81 -20.15 12.10
C MET A 1 -1.02 -19.12 12.87
N ASP A 2 0.01 -19.58 13.58
CA ASP A 2 0.76 -18.76 14.53
C ASP A 2 1.87 -18.04 13.77
N ILE A 3 1.73 -16.73 13.57
CA ILE A 3 2.66 -15.88 12.81
C ILE A 3 3.33 -14.91 13.78
N THR A 4 3.98 -15.42 14.81
CA THR A 4 4.76 -14.59 15.74
C THR A 4 6.10 -15.24 16.11
N GLY A 5 6.85 -15.68 15.10
CA GLY A 5 8.28 -15.94 15.24
C GLY A 5 9.07 -14.62 15.09
N PRO A 6 10.08 -14.34 15.93
CA PRO A 6 10.94 -13.17 15.73
C PRO A 6 11.69 -13.29 14.41
N GLY A 7 11.49 -12.33 13.50
CA GLY A 7 12.23 -12.22 12.23
C GLY A 7 11.47 -12.59 10.95
N GLN A 8 10.17 -12.91 11.00
CA GLN A 8 9.38 -12.97 9.76
C GLN A 8 8.97 -11.55 9.35
N HIS A 9 9.68 -11.01 8.36
CA HIS A 9 9.25 -9.80 7.67
C HIS A 9 7.91 -10.10 6.98
N LEU A 10 6.88 -9.30 7.30
CA LEU A 10 5.61 -9.35 6.60
C LEU A 10 5.84 -8.97 5.14
N ASP A 11 5.60 -9.92 4.22
CA ASP A 11 5.64 -9.63 2.79
C ASP A 11 4.32 -8.97 2.35
N ALA A 12 4.28 -7.65 2.56
CA ALA A 12 3.10 -6.84 2.25
C ALA A 12 2.73 -6.89 0.77
N ILE A 13 3.71 -6.95 -0.13
CA ILE A 13 3.48 -6.97 -1.58
C ILE A 13 2.81 -8.28 -1.98
N SER A 14 3.33 -9.43 -1.53
CA SER A 14 2.71 -10.72 -1.81
C SER A 14 1.29 -10.81 -1.26
N LEU A 15 1.03 -10.26 -0.07
CA LEU A 15 -0.30 -10.25 0.52
C LEU A 15 -1.29 -9.41 -0.31
N ILE A 16 -0.87 -8.23 -0.77
CA ILE A 16 -1.69 -7.36 -1.63
C ILE A 16 -1.93 -8.00 -2.99
N HIS A 17 -0.89 -8.55 -3.62
CA HIS A 17 -1.04 -9.23 -4.91
C HIS A 17 -1.97 -10.44 -4.82
N ALA A 18 -1.86 -11.24 -3.75
CA ALA A 18 -2.78 -12.37 -3.53
C ALA A 18 -4.25 -11.90 -3.39
N ALA A 19 -4.48 -10.78 -2.70
CA ALA A 19 -5.81 -10.19 -2.61
C ALA A 19 -6.32 -9.73 -3.99
N ILE A 20 -5.49 -9.02 -4.77
CA ILE A 20 -5.84 -8.57 -6.13
C ILE A 20 -6.19 -9.76 -7.02
N THR A 21 -5.32 -10.78 -7.08
CA THR A 21 -5.56 -11.99 -7.87
C THR A 21 -6.87 -12.66 -7.49
N SER A 22 -7.18 -12.76 -6.19
CA SER A 22 -8.43 -13.37 -5.75
C SER A 22 -9.67 -12.54 -6.15
N PHE A 23 -9.58 -11.21 -6.11
CA PHE A 23 -10.64 -10.33 -6.62
C PHE A 23 -10.83 -10.46 -8.14
N ASP A 24 -9.74 -10.55 -8.91
CA ASP A 24 -9.79 -10.72 -10.36
C ASP A 24 -10.44 -12.06 -10.74
N GLU A 25 -10.12 -13.14 -10.03
CA GLU A 25 -10.73 -14.45 -10.22
C GLU A 25 -12.24 -14.43 -9.96
N ILE A 26 -12.68 -13.81 -8.86
CA ILE A 26 -14.10 -13.67 -8.54
C ILE A 26 -14.81 -12.82 -9.59
N THR A 27 -14.22 -11.68 -9.95
CA THR A 27 -14.79 -10.76 -10.94
C THR A 27 -14.94 -11.43 -12.30
N THR A 28 -13.89 -12.13 -12.77
CA THR A 28 -13.92 -12.86 -14.04
C THR A 28 -15.04 -13.90 -14.04
N ARG A 29 -15.12 -14.73 -12.99
CA ARG A 29 -16.18 -15.73 -12.88
C ARG A 29 -17.57 -15.10 -12.80
N HIS A 30 -17.73 -13.99 -12.07
CA HIS A 30 -19.02 -13.28 -11.99
C HIS A 30 -19.43 -12.77 -13.37
N LEU A 31 -18.51 -12.14 -14.10
CA LEU A 31 -18.74 -11.66 -15.47
C LEU A 31 -19.12 -12.80 -16.42
N ASP A 32 -18.39 -13.93 -16.37
CA ASP A 32 -18.68 -15.10 -17.20
C ASP A 32 -20.07 -15.69 -16.90
N GLU A 33 -20.50 -15.68 -15.64
CA GLU A 33 -21.81 -16.18 -15.22
C GLU A 33 -22.96 -15.24 -15.58
N VAL A 34 -22.76 -13.91 -15.63
CA VAL A 34 -23.81 -12.95 -16.04
C VAL A 34 -23.89 -12.73 -17.54
N HIS A 35 -22.79 -12.94 -18.27
CA HIS A 35 -22.70 -12.71 -19.72
C HIS A 35 -23.84 -13.38 -20.54
N PRO A 36 -24.33 -14.59 -20.22
CA PRO A 36 -25.44 -15.20 -20.97
C PRO A 36 -26.79 -14.49 -20.83
N TYR A 37 -26.93 -13.55 -19.89
CA TYR A 37 -28.19 -12.85 -19.60
C TYR A 37 -28.17 -11.37 -20.01
N VAL A 38 -27.08 -10.90 -20.61
CA VAL A 38 -26.87 -9.50 -21.01
C VAL A 38 -26.57 -9.47 -22.52
N ASP A 39 -27.21 -8.55 -23.23
CA ASP A 39 -26.94 -8.24 -24.63
C ASP A 39 -26.51 -6.77 -24.81
N GLU A 40 -26.48 -6.28 -26.04
CA GLU A 40 -26.08 -4.90 -26.36
C GLU A 40 -27.03 -3.83 -25.80
N GLU A 41 -28.29 -4.20 -25.51
CA GLU A 41 -29.32 -3.29 -24.97
C GLU A 41 -29.41 -3.37 -23.43
N GLY A 42 -28.76 -4.36 -22.82
CA GLY A 42 -28.70 -4.56 -21.37
C GLY A 42 -29.16 -5.95 -20.97
N VAL A 43 -29.89 -6.08 -19.86
CA VAL A 43 -30.38 -7.39 -19.40
C VAL A 43 -31.48 -7.89 -20.33
N ILE A 44 -31.31 -9.11 -20.85
CA ILE A 44 -32.31 -9.78 -21.69
C ILE A 44 -33.57 -10.01 -20.85
N GLU A 45 -34.70 -9.41 -21.24
CA GLU A 45 -35.91 -9.39 -20.41
C GLU A 45 -36.43 -10.78 -20.04
N SER A 46 -36.35 -11.74 -20.97
CA SER A 46 -36.76 -13.14 -20.74
C SER A 46 -35.87 -13.87 -19.72
N SER A 47 -34.68 -13.34 -19.44
CA SER A 47 -33.71 -13.89 -18.51
C SER A 47 -33.62 -13.09 -17.20
N ARG A 48 -34.35 -11.97 -17.06
CA ARG A 48 -34.23 -11.03 -15.92
C ARG A 48 -34.25 -11.72 -14.57
N ALA A 49 -35.22 -12.60 -14.32
CA ALA A 49 -35.34 -13.28 -13.03
C ALA A 49 -34.11 -14.15 -12.69
N ARG A 50 -33.51 -14.82 -13.70
CA ARG A 50 -32.29 -15.61 -13.51
C ARG A 50 -31.06 -14.73 -13.30
N TRP A 51 -30.99 -13.62 -14.03
CA TRP A 51 -29.93 -12.63 -13.84
C TRP A 51 -29.97 -12.02 -12.43
N GLU A 52 -31.16 -11.70 -11.91
CA GLU A 52 -31.34 -11.21 -10.54
C GLU A 52 -30.90 -12.23 -9.49
N GLU A 53 -31.25 -13.51 -9.67
CA GLU A 53 -30.81 -14.60 -8.79
C GLU A 53 -29.27 -14.76 -8.78
N VAL A 54 -28.65 -14.73 -9.97
CA VAL A 54 -27.19 -14.83 -10.11
C VAL A 54 -26.50 -13.63 -9.46
N ASN A 55 -26.99 -12.42 -9.69
CA ASN A 55 -26.45 -11.20 -9.08
C ASN A 55 -26.61 -11.17 -7.56
N ALA A 56 -27.73 -11.66 -7.03
CA ALA A 56 -27.92 -11.75 -5.58
C ALA A 56 -26.85 -12.65 -4.95
N ARG A 57 -26.59 -13.83 -5.56
CA ARG A 57 -25.52 -14.73 -5.13
C ARG A 57 -24.13 -14.09 -5.27
N HIS A 58 -23.87 -13.38 -6.35
CA HIS A 58 -22.60 -12.66 -6.54
C HIS A 58 -22.40 -11.57 -5.48
N ALA A 59 -23.46 -10.84 -5.12
CA ALA A 59 -23.41 -9.83 -4.07
C ALA A 59 -23.11 -10.45 -2.69
N GLU A 60 -23.73 -11.58 -2.35
CA GLU A 60 -23.44 -12.32 -1.11
C GLU A 60 -21.99 -12.81 -1.07
N GLU A 61 -21.52 -13.42 -2.15
CA GLU A 61 -20.15 -13.91 -2.28
C GLU A 61 -19.12 -12.77 -2.22
N GLY A 62 -19.35 -11.70 -2.97
CA GLY A 62 -18.50 -10.51 -2.98
C GLY A 62 -18.40 -9.86 -1.61
N ASN A 63 -19.52 -9.78 -0.88
CA ASN A 63 -19.51 -9.27 0.49
C ASN A 63 -18.75 -10.20 1.45
N ALA A 64 -18.96 -11.52 1.35
CA ALA A 64 -18.22 -12.50 2.17
C ALA A 64 -16.71 -12.43 1.90
N HIS A 65 -16.31 -12.32 0.64
CA HIS A 65 -14.91 -12.19 0.25
C HIS A 65 -14.31 -10.88 0.76
N LEU A 66 -15.00 -9.75 0.61
CA LEU A 66 -14.56 -8.45 1.13
C LEU A 66 -14.33 -8.50 2.64
N VAL A 67 -15.25 -9.10 3.40
CA VAL A 67 -15.10 -9.26 4.86
C VAL A 67 -13.87 -10.09 5.21
N ALA A 68 -13.65 -11.21 4.51
CA ALA A 68 -12.51 -12.08 4.73
C ALA A 68 -11.18 -11.36 4.41
N THR A 69 -11.10 -10.68 3.27
CA THR A 69 -9.91 -9.91 2.87
C THR A 69 -9.62 -8.79 3.85
N MET A 70 -10.63 -8.05 4.30
CA MET A 70 -10.47 -7.01 5.33
C MET A 70 -10.00 -7.57 6.68
N ALA A 71 -10.45 -8.76 7.07
CA ALA A 71 -9.98 -9.43 8.28
C ALA A 71 -8.50 -9.82 8.16
N THR A 72 -8.09 -10.37 7.02
CA THR A 72 -6.68 -10.70 6.71
C THR A 72 -5.80 -9.45 6.75
N LEU A 73 -6.22 -8.37 6.07
CA LEU A 73 -5.48 -7.11 6.06
C LEU A 73 -5.35 -6.50 7.46
N ARG A 74 -6.42 -6.53 8.26
CA ARG A 74 -6.37 -6.03 9.66
C ARG A 74 -5.50 -6.90 10.56
N CYS A 75 -5.44 -8.20 10.32
CA CYS A 75 -4.55 -9.10 11.05
C CYS A 75 -3.08 -8.79 10.71
N ALA A 76 -2.79 -8.55 9.43
CA ALA A 76 -1.44 -8.27 8.94
C ALA A 76 -0.94 -6.87 9.30
N PHE A 77 -1.78 -5.84 9.16
CA PHE A 77 -1.37 -4.43 9.24
C PHE A 77 -1.97 -3.67 10.42
N GLY A 78 -2.86 -4.29 11.20
CA GLY A 78 -3.59 -3.63 12.28
C GLY A 78 -4.76 -2.78 11.78
N THR A 79 -5.27 -1.92 12.65
CA THR A 79 -6.32 -0.96 12.29
C THR A 79 -5.70 0.25 11.59
N PRO A 80 -6.34 0.80 10.54
CA PRO A 80 -5.84 2.03 9.91
C PRO A 80 -5.69 3.14 10.96
N ALA A 81 -4.50 3.73 11.01
CA ALA A 81 -4.27 4.92 11.81
C ALA A 81 -5.15 6.07 11.28
N PRO A 82 -5.66 6.96 12.15
CA PRO A 82 -6.36 8.15 11.69
C PRO A 82 -5.42 9.05 10.88
N GLY A 83 -5.95 9.68 9.84
CA GLY A 83 -5.18 10.55 8.95
C GLY A 83 -5.08 10.00 7.54
N LEU A 84 -4.19 10.59 6.74
CA LEU A 84 -3.93 10.20 5.36
C LEU A 84 -2.43 9.93 5.18
N PRO A 85 -2.07 9.04 4.23
CA PRO A 85 -0.66 8.81 3.91
C PRO A 85 -0.03 10.09 3.37
N HIS A 86 1.10 10.48 3.94
CA HIS A 86 1.96 11.56 3.50
C HIS A 86 3.29 10.99 3.06
N THR A 87 3.77 11.41 1.89
CA THR A 87 5.14 11.15 1.44
C THR A 87 6.04 12.29 1.90
N LEU A 88 7.09 11.94 2.63
CA LEU A 88 8.16 12.84 3.05
C LEU A 88 9.42 12.55 2.25
N VAL A 89 9.97 13.60 1.65
CA VAL A 89 11.15 13.53 0.79
C VAL A 89 12.35 14.08 1.55
N TYR A 90 13.33 13.23 1.78
CA TYR A 90 14.56 13.58 2.48
C TYR A 90 15.77 13.52 1.56
N ARG A 91 16.67 14.49 1.69
CA ARG A 91 17.97 14.46 1.03
C ARG A 91 19.03 14.10 2.06
N GLY A 92 19.83 13.09 1.74
CA GLY A 92 21.00 12.69 2.53
C GLY A 92 22.25 13.52 2.17
N THR A 93 23.40 13.04 2.63
CA THR A 93 24.65 13.82 2.63
C THR A 93 25.45 13.75 1.35
N ALA A 94 25.25 12.69 0.56
CA ALA A 94 25.97 12.48 -0.69
C ALA A 94 25.43 13.43 -1.77
N GLU A 95 26.29 14.32 -2.28
CA GLU A 95 25.96 15.16 -3.43
C GLU A 95 25.53 14.30 -4.62
N GLY A 96 24.32 14.57 -5.12
CA GLY A 96 23.74 13.83 -6.26
C GLY A 96 23.06 12.50 -5.90
N ALA A 97 22.99 12.11 -4.62
CA ALA A 97 22.20 10.95 -4.21
C ALA A 97 20.70 11.17 -4.48
N ALA A 98 20.02 10.09 -4.84
CA ALA A 98 18.57 10.08 -4.97
C ALA A 98 17.93 10.40 -3.59
N PRO A 99 16.82 11.17 -3.56
CA PRO A 99 16.14 11.46 -2.32
C PRO A 99 15.54 10.18 -1.72
N TRP A 100 15.55 10.11 -0.39
CA TRP A 100 14.86 9.07 0.38
C TRP A 100 13.40 9.44 0.58
N LEU A 101 12.54 8.44 0.54
CA LEU A 101 11.10 8.61 0.65
C LEU A 101 10.57 7.83 1.82
N TRP A 102 9.76 8.49 2.63
CA TRP A 102 9.10 7.90 3.78
C TRP A 102 7.61 8.12 3.66
N ILE A 103 6.82 7.08 3.96
CA ILE A 103 5.36 7.17 3.93
C ILE A 103 4.86 7.02 5.36
N VAL A 104 4.15 8.04 5.85
CA VAL A 104 3.63 8.09 7.22
C VAL A 104 2.16 8.50 7.17
N THR A 105 1.32 7.89 8.00
CA THR A 105 -0.08 8.34 8.14
C THR A 105 -0.12 9.49 9.14
N ALA A 106 -0.61 10.65 8.70
CA ALA A 106 -0.69 11.88 9.49
C ALA A 106 -1.82 12.80 8.97
N THR A 107 -2.10 13.88 9.68
CA THR A 107 -3.05 14.93 9.27
C THR A 107 -2.39 16.08 8.52
N SER A 108 -1.05 16.20 8.61
CA SER A 108 -0.26 17.21 7.90
C SER A 108 1.17 16.73 7.63
N VAL A 109 1.90 17.45 6.78
CA VAL A 109 3.34 17.21 6.55
C VAL A 109 4.17 17.43 7.81
N ASP A 110 3.82 18.44 8.63
CA ASP A 110 4.54 18.72 9.88
C ASP A 110 4.35 17.59 10.89
N GLU A 111 3.13 17.08 11.05
CA GLU A 111 2.86 15.93 11.92
C GLU A 111 3.53 14.65 11.38
N ALA A 112 3.49 14.44 10.06
CA ALA A 112 4.20 13.32 9.45
C ALA A 112 5.70 13.37 9.77
N ASP A 113 6.29 14.57 9.74
CA ASP A 113 7.70 14.79 10.03
C ASP A 113 8.04 14.47 11.50
N GLU A 114 7.21 14.94 12.42
CA GLU A 114 7.34 14.63 13.86
C GLU A 114 7.22 13.12 14.13
N ILE A 115 6.22 12.46 13.54
CA ILE A 115 6.04 11.01 13.66
C ILE A 115 7.28 10.29 13.12
N LEU A 116 7.77 10.69 11.94
CA LEU A 116 8.91 10.05 11.31
C LEU A 116 10.17 10.12 12.20
N HIS A 117 10.46 11.28 12.78
CA HIS A 117 11.57 11.47 13.72
C HIS A 117 11.43 10.64 15.01
N SER A 118 10.22 10.20 15.35
CA SER A 118 10.00 9.32 16.50
C SER A 118 10.39 7.86 16.21
N LEU A 119 10.42 7.45 14.93
CA LEU A 119 10.64 6.06 14.52
C LEU A 119 12.10 5.62 14.69
N PRO A 120 12.37 4.46 15.31
CA PRO A 120 13.73 3.92 15.44
C PRO A 120 14.44 3.73 14.11
N THR A 121 13.72 3.23 13.10
CA THR A 121 14.26 2.97 11.75
C THR A 121 14.69 4.25 11.03
N PHE A 122 13.96 5.35 11.24
CA PHE A 122 14.34 6.64 10.71
C PHE A 122 15.58 7.18 11.41
N LYS A 123 15.68 7.03 12.73
CA LYS A 123 16.89 7.41 13.49
C LYS A 123 18.12 6.62 13.05
N GLU A 124 17.98 5.31 12.87
CA GLU A 124 19.06 4.45 12.36
C GLU A 124 19.52 4.90 10.97
N TRP A 125 18.58 5.21 10.07
CA TRP A 125 18.90 5.75 8.75
C TRP A 125 19.57 7.13 8.85
N ALA A 126 19.01 8.05 9.63
CA ALA A 126 19.57 9.38 9.84
C ALA A 126 21.00 9.31 10.41
N ASP A 127 21.24 8.42 11.37
CA ASP A 127 22.59 8.21 11.94
C ASP A 127 23.57 7.64 10.90
N SER A 128 23.09 6.83 9.95
CA SER A 128 23.93 6.34 8.83
C SER A 128 24.34 7.45 7.85
N GLU A 129 23.59 8.56 7.83
CA GLU A 129 23.87 9.78 7.07
C GLU A 129 24.77 10.76 7.84
N ARG A 130 25.45 10.32 8.91
CA ARG A 130 26.48 11.14 9.57
C ARG A 130 27.77 11.16 8.77
N ASP A 131 28.51 12.27 8.88
CA ASP A 131 29.86 12.36 8.31
C ASP A 131 30.79 11.39 9.05
N TRP A 132 31.29 10.38 8.35
CA TRP A 132 32.24 9.41 8.89
C TRP A 132 33.52 10.05 9.43
N ASN A 133 33.91 11.20 8.89
CA ASN A 133 35.09 11.95 9.36
C ASN A 133 34.79 12.84 10.57
N ASN A 134 33.52 13.03 10.92
CA ASN A 134 33.11 13.83 12.07
C ASN A 134 31.80 13.29 12.70
N PRO A 135 31.88 12.17 13.43
CA PRO A 135 30.70 11.46 13.95
C PRO A 135 29.91 12.26 15.00
N ASP A 136 30.54 13.28 15.60
CA ASP A 136 29.91 14.17 16.59
C ASP A 136 29.00 15.23 15.94
N THR A 137 29.01 15.35 14.61
CA THR A 137 28.10 16.24 13.89
C THR A 137 26.72 15.63 13.69
N GLU A 138 25.69 16.49 13.73
CA GLU A 138 24.32 16.08 13.40
C GLU A 138 24.22 15.54 11.96
N PRO A 139 23.34 14.55 11.71
CA PRO A 139 23.07 14.08 10.36
C PRO A 139 22.71 15.24 9.43
N ARG A 140 23.33 15.33 8.25
CA ARG A 140 22.96 16.35 7.25
C ARG A 140 21.79 15.86 6.40
N ILE A 141 20.68 15.54 7.06
CA ILE A 141 19.42 15.22 6.41
C ILE A 141 18.58 16.49 6.27
N THR A 142 17.98 16.71 5.10
CA THR A 142 17.12 17.88 4.88
C THR A 142 15.78 17.42 4.30
N LEU A 143 14.69 17.84 4.94
CA LEU A 143 13.34 17.67 4.42
C LEU A 143 13.12 18.60 3.22
N ASP A 144 12.81 18.02 2.07
CA ASP A 144 12.37 18.72 0.87
C ASP A 144 10.85 18.90 0.94
N ARG A 145 10.42 19.97 1.63
CA ARG A 145 9.00 20.27 1.89
C ARG A 145 8.19 20.45 0.60
N ASP A 146 8.78 21.05 -0.43
CA ASP A 146 8.09 21.32 -1.71
C ASP A 146 7.77 20.04 -2.49
N ARG A 147 8.53 18.97 -2.24
CA ARG A 147 8.29 17.64 -2.83
C ARG A 147 7.56 16.70 -1.89
N SER A 148 7.38 17.09 -0.64
CA SER A 148 6.64 16.33 0.36
C SER A 148 5.17 16.73 0.35
N GLY A 149 4.26 15.80 0.63
CA GLY A 149 2.85 16.10 0.56
C GLY A 149 1.94 14.91 0.77
N LEU A 150 0.66 15.16 0.51
CA LEU A 150 -0.40 14.16 0.62
C LEU A 150 -0.31 13.12 -0.51
N GLY A 151 -0.43 11.84 -0.14
CA GLY A 151 -0.42 10.72 -1.08
C GLY A 151 0.98 10.29 -1.49
N ILE A 152 1.03 9.28 -2.36
CA ILE A 152 2.27 8.73 -2.94
C ILE A 152 2.59 9.56 -4.18
N SER A 153 3.75 10.22 -4.22
CA SER A 153 4.22 10.91 -5.43
C SER A 153 4.33 9.94 -6.61
N ASP A 154 4.20 10.44 -7.85
CA ASP A 154 4.30 9.62 -9.06
C ASP A 154 5.54 8.71 -9.00
N LEU A 155 5.30 7.39 -8.93
CA LEU A 155 6.31 6.33 -8.76
C LEU A 155 7.43 6.40 -9.81
N ARG A 156 7.19 7.08 -10.95
CA ARG A 156 8.17 7.26 -12.03
C ARG A 156 9.35 8.17 -11.66
N GLY A 157 9.28 8.93 -10.57
CA GLY A 157 10.34 9.87 -10.14
C GLY A 157 11.06 9.51 -8.85
N SER A 158 10.86 8.29 -8.33
CA SER A 158 11.03 8.02 -6.90
C SER A 158 11.42 6.56 -6.66
N ASN A 159 12.71 6.26 -6.77
CA ASN A 159 13.29 4.97 -6.38
C ASN A 159 13.42 4.93 -4.85
N ASP A 160 12.63 4.09 -4.17
CA ASP A 160 13.14 2.81 -3.64
C ASP A 160 12.15 2.24 -2.59
N LEU A 161 11.20 1.40 -3.05
CA LEU A 161 10.64 0.32 -2.25
C LEU A 161 11.55 -0.87 -2.53
N ARG A 162 12.52 -1.10 -1.65
CA ARG A 162 13.69 -1.99 -1.83
C ARG A 162 13.50 -3.13 -2.85
N VAL A 163 14.44 -3.16 -3.81
CA VAL A 163 14.61 -4.04 -4.97
C VAL A 163 14.37 -5.55 -4.75
N GLU A 164 14.40 -6.05 -3.52
CA GLU A 164 14.14 -7.46 -3.20
C GLU A 164 12.68 -7.89 -3.46
N GLN A 165 11.73 -6.95 -3.56
CA GLN A 165 10.30 -7.24 -3.75
C GLN A 165 9.72 -6.77 -5.10
N ALA A 166 10.53 -6.13 -5.95
CA ALA A 166 10.12 -5.64 -7.27
C ALA A 166 10.64 -6.54 -8.41
N HIS A 167 10.68 -7.85 -8.19
CA HIS A 167 10.97 -8.77 -9.29
C HIS A 167 9.76 -8.92 -10.21
N ARG A 168 9.81 -8.14 -11.30
CA ARG A 168 9.26 -8.42 -12.64
C ARG A 168 7.76 -8.72 -12.69
N CYS A 169 7.00 -7.69 -13.10
CA CYS A 169 6.00 -7.90 -14.15
C CYS A 169 6.70 -7.72 -15.50
#